data_AF-A0A7W0XQG3-F1
#
_entry.id   AF-A0A7W0XQG3-F1
#
_cell.length_a   1.000
_cell.length_b   1.000
_cell.length_c   1.000
_cell.angle_alpha   90.00
_cell.angle_beta   90.00
_cell.angle_gamma   90.00
#
_symmetry.space_group_name_H-M   'P 1'
#
loop_
_entity.id
_entity.type
_entity.pdbx_description
1 polymer ?
#
loop_
_entity_poly.entity_id
_entity_poly.type
_entity_poly.pdbx_seq_one_letter_code
_entity_poly.pdbx_strand_id
1 'polypeptide(L)' 'MTLLVTGGTGFVMSVLARAWLDRDPAARAVILDRAGLDLMAERFFAPVRDRLTLITGDVTDPAGWAATLDAHKV' A
#
# COMPACT_ATOMS: atom_id res chain seq x y z
N MET A 1 -6.00 -11.35 5.98
CA MET A 1 -4.96 -10.60 6.73
C MET A 1 -4.59 -9.37 5.92
N THR A 2 -4.42 -8.21 6.56
CA THR A 2 -4.02 -6.96 5.88
C THR A 2 -2.56 -6.67 6.22
N LEU A 3 -1.74 -6.36 5.22
CA LEU A 3 -0.34 -5.98 5.42
C LEU A 3 -0.19 -4.45 5.27
N LEU A 4 0.39 -3.79 6.28
CA LEU A 4 0.88 -2.42 6.13
C LEU A 4 2.28 -2.43 5.51
N VAL A 5 2.47 -1.63 4.47
CA VAL A 5 3.75 -1.46 3.78
C VAL A 5 4.10 0.03 3.74
N THR A 6 5.12 0.43 4.51
CA THR A 6 5.67 1.78 4.40
C THR A 6 6.63 1.88 3.19
N GLY A 7 6.60 2.98 2.45
CA GLY A 7 7.49 3.17 1.28
C GLY A 7 7.09 2.33 0.06
N GLY A 8 5.84 1.85 0.02
CA GLY A 8 5.34 0.89 -0.97
C GLY A 8 5.18 1.44 -2.40
N THR A 9 5.40 2.73 -2.64
CA THR A 9 5.44 3.30 -4.00
C THR A 9 6.84 3.20 -4.62
N GLY A 10 7.87 2.94 -3.80
CA GLY A 10 9.24 2.70 -4.26
C GLY A 10 9.43 1.31 -4.85
N PHE A 11 10.59 1.06 -5.44
CA PHE A 11 10.88 -0.17 -6.17
C PHE A 11 10.76 -1.44 -5.31
N VAL A 12 11.53 -1.56 -4.22
CA VAL A 12 11.62 -2.81 -3.45
C VAL A 12 10.28 -3.15 -2.79
N MET A 13 9.67 -2.17 -2.13
CA MET A 13 8.46 -2.40 -1.34
C MET A 13 7.21 -2.56 -2.21
N SER A 14 7.16 -1.97 -3.40
CA SER A 14 6.07 -2.23 -4.35
C SER A 14 6.08 -3.69 -4.82
N VAL A 15 7.26 -4.25 -5.11
CA VAL A 15 7.42 -5.67 -5.46
C VAL A 15 7.01 -6.58 -4.31
N LEU A 16 7.39 -6.26 -3.07
CA LEU A 16 6.97 -7.02 -1.89
C LEU A 16 5.43 -7.00 -1.74
N ALA A 17 4.82 -5.82 -1.80
CA ALA A 17 3.37 -5.67 -1.68
C ALA A 17 2.64 -6.46 -2.77
N ARG A 18 3.16 -6.43 -3.99
CA ARG A 18 2.62 -7.21 -5.12
C ARG A 18 2.74 -8.72 -4.88
N ALA A 19 3.92 -9.19 -4.49
CA ALA A 19 4.15 -10.61 -4.22
C ALA A 19 3.27 -11.14 -3.08
N TRP A 20 3.02 -10.31 -2.05
CA TRP A 20 2.08 -10.61 -0.98
C TRP A 20 0.65 -10.80 -1.52
N LEU A 21 0.17 -9.86 -2.34
CA LEU A 21 -1.17 -9.91 -2.93
C LEU A 21 -1.35 -11.06 -3.93
N ASP A 22 -0.31 -11.44 -4.66
CA ASP A 22 -0.36 -12.55 -5.62
C ASP A 22 -0.37 -13.93 -4.93
N ARG A 23 0.20 -14.04 -3.72
CA ARG A 23 0.30 -15.31 -2.99
C ARG A 23 -1.03 -15.77 -2.38
N ASP A 24 -1.90 -14.84 -2.00
CA ASP A 24 -3.19 -15.11 -1.39
C ASP A 24 -4.27 -14.17 -1.97
N PRO A 25 -5.28 -14.71 -2.68
CA PRO A 25 -6.40 -13.92 -3.21
C PRO A 25 -7.21 -13.19 -2.13
N ALA A 26 -7.20 -13.66 -0.89
CA ALA A 26 -7.88 -13.02 0.23
C ALA A 26 -7.01 -11.99 0.96
N ALA A 27 -5.72 -11.91 0.66
CA ALA A 27 -4.83 -10.93 1.26
C ALA A 27 -5.14 -9.52 0.75
N ARG A 28 -4.94 -8.55 1.65
CA ARG A 28 -5.06 -7.11 1.37
C ARG A 28 -3.75 -6.42 1.73
N ALA A 29 -3.49 -5.28 1.13
CA ALA A 29 -2.34 -4.44 1.48
C ALA A 29 -2.74 -2.96 1.57
N VAL A 30 -2.15 -2.28 2.54
CA VAL A 30 -2.21 -0.82 2.69
C VAL A 30 -0.80 -0.30 2.52
N ILE A 31 -0.56 0.56 1.54
CA ILE A 31 0.69 1.29 1.40
C ILE A 31 0.55 2.61 2.13
N LEU A 32 1.49 2.92 3.02
CA LEU A 32 1.71 4.27 3.54
C LEU A 32 2.99 4.82 2.89
N ASP A 33 2.86 5.90 2.14
CA ASP A 33 4.00 6.48 1.45
C ASP A 33 3.82 7.99 1.28
N ARG A 34 4.92 8.73 1.26
CA ARG A 34 4.89 10.17 1.01
C ARG A 34 4.55 10.46 -0.45
N ALA A 35 4.91 9.57 -1.38
CA ALA A 35 4.58 9.70 -2.79
C ALA A 35 3.25 9.02 -3.15
N GLY A 36 2.67 9.46 -4.27
CA GLY A 36 1.55 8.77 -4.92
C GLY A 36 2.01 7.59 -5.78
N LEU A 37 1.07 6.85 -6.37
CA LEU A 37 1.40 5.95 -7.47
C LEU A 37 1.63 6.76 -8.74
N ASP A 38 2.75 6.55 -9.41
CA ASP A 38 2.94 7.02 -10.77
C ASP A 38 2.27 6.07 -11.77
N LEU A 39 2.28 6.43 -13.07
CA LEU A 39 1.68 5.62 -14.12
C LEU A 39 2.26 4.20 -14.22
N MET A 40 3.53 4.01 -13.85
CA MET A 40 4.16 2.69 -13.89
C MET A 40 3.66 1.83 -12.73
N ALA A 41 3.62 2.40 -11.52
CA ALA A 41 3.12 1.73 -10.33
C ALA A 41 1.61 1.43 -10.44
N GLU A 42 0.83 2.33 -11.02
CA GLU A 42 -0.59 2.08 -11.32
C GLU A 42 -0.77 0.85 -12.23
N ARG A 43 0.00 0.76 -13.33
CA ARG A 43 -0.03 -0.41 -14.22
C ARG A 43 0.43 -1.68 -13.52
N PHE A 44 1.47 -1.59 -12.71
CA PHE A 44 2.03 -2.70 -11.96
C PHE A 44 1.02 -3.30 -10.96
N PHE A 45 0.23 -2.44 -10.31
CA PHE A 45 -0.79 -2.86 -9.35
C PHE A 45 -2.17 -3.10 -9.95
N ALA A 46 -2.42 -2.75 -11.23
CA ALA A 46 -3.73 -2.86 -11.85
C ALA A 46 -4.42 -4.23 -11.65
N PRO A 47 -3.73 -5.39 -11.77
CA PRO A 47 -4.37 -6.69 -11.54
C PRO A 47 -4.83 -7.00 -10.10
N VAL A 48 -4.39 -6.22 -9.10
CA VAL A 48 -4.71 -6.44 -7.67
C VAL A 48 -5.28 -5.18 -7.01
N ARG A 49 -5.71 -4.21 -7.81
CA ARG A 49 -6.01 -2.85 -7.36
C ARG A 49 -7.15 -2.79 -6.33
N ASP A 50 -8.12 -3.69 -6.43
CA ASP A 50 -9.25 -3.82 -5.51
C ASP A 50 -8.84 -4.23 -4.07
N ARG A 51 -7.65 -4.80 -3.92
CA ARG A 51 -7.09 -5.26 -2.63
C ARG A 51 -5.96 -4.39 -2.10
N LEU A 52 -5.59 -3.34 -2.84
CA LEU A 52 -4.51 -2.42 -2.49
C LEU A 52 -5.06 -1.02 -2.19
N THR A 53 -4.84 -0.54 -0.97
CA THR A 53 -5.09 0.86 -0.60
C THR A 53 -3.78 1.64 -0.53
N LEU A 54 -3.77 2.89 -0.97
CA LEU A 54 -2.67 3.83 -0.74
C LEU A 54 -3.15 4.94 0.20
N ILE A 55 -2.40 5.17 1.27
CA ILE A 55 -2.50 6.33 2.14
C ILE A 55 -1.26 7.19 1.86
N THR A 56 -1.47 8.39 1.34
CA THR A 56 -0.37 9.33 1.12
C THR A 56 -0.09 10.09 2.41
N GLY A 57 1.11 9.94 2.97
CA GLY A 57 1.51 10.56 4.23
C GLY A 57 2.98 10.32 4.56
N ASP A 58 3.56 11.20 5.39
CA ASP A 58 4.92 11.02 5.89
C ASP A 58 4.90 10.13 7.15
N VAL A 59 5.67 9.04 7.16
CA VAL A 59 5.72 8.12 8.30
C VAL A 59 6.20 8.80 9.59
N THR A 60 6.94 9.91 9.47
CA THR A 60 7.42 10.70 10.61
C THR A 60 6.35 11.65 11.17
N ASP A 61 5.23 11.85 10.47
CA ASP A 61 4.10 12.69 10.88
C ASP A 61 2.79 11.88 10.98
N PRO A 62 2.55 11.19 12.12
CA PRO A 62 1.38 10.33 12.30
C PRO A 62 0.05 11.07 12.27
N ALA A 63 0.03 12.38 12.56
CA ALA A 63 -1.21 13.17 12.55
C ALA A 63 -1.85 13.21 11.15
N GLY A 64 -1.05 13.08 10.09
CA GLY A 64 -1.53 13.10 8.71
C GLY A 64 -2.16 11.80 8.20
N TRP A 65 -1.95 10.65 8.86
CA TRP A 65 -2.36 9.34 8.31
C TRP A 65 -2.95 8.34 9.31
N ALA A 66 -2.72 8.50 10.63
CA ALA A 66 -3.10 7.48 11.61
C ALA A 66 -4.60 7.19 11.63
N ALA A 67 -5.44 8.23 11.65
CA ALA A 67 -6.90 8.06 11.64
C ALA A 67 -7.42 7.35 10.37
N THR A 68 -6.76 7.58 9.22
CA THR A 68 -7.08 6.88 7.97
C THR A 68 -6.66 5.41 8.05
N LEU A 69 -5.48 5.12 8.61
CA LEU A 69 -4.98 3.76 8.77
C LEU A 69 -5.90 2.91 9.67
N ASP A 70 -6.41 3.47 10.77
CA ASP A 70 -7.29 2.77 11.72
C ASP A 70 -8.56 2.21 11.04
N ALA A 71 -9.03 2.85 9.96
CA ALA A 71 -10.18 2.37 9.19
C ALA A 71 -9.91 1.06 8.43
N HIS A 72 -8.65 0.65 8.26
CA HIS A 72 -8.26 -0.48 7.42
C HIS A 72 -7.98 -1.80 8.17
N LYS A 73 -8.16 -1.83 9.50
CA LYS A 73 -7.97 -3.02 10.36
C LYS A 73 -6.66 -3.75 10.03
N VAL A 74 -5.57 -2.99 10.03
CA VAL A 74 -4.22 -3.52 9.81
C VAL A 74 -3.64 -4.07 11.10
#